data_AF-A0A3G6PFC4-F1
#
_entry.id   AF-A0A3G6PFC4-F1
#
_cell.length_a   1.000
_cell.length_b   1.000
_cell.length_c   1.000
_cell.angle_alpha   90.00
_cell.angle_beta   90.00
_cell.angle_gamma   90.00
#
_symmetry.space_group_name_H-M   'P 1'
#
loop_
_entity.id
_entity.type
_entity.pdbx_description
1 polymer ?
#
loop_
_entity_poly.entity_id
_entity_poly.type
_entity_poly.pdbx_seq_one_letter_code
_entity_poly.pdbx_strand_id
1 'polypeptide(L)'
;MKYILQAFIILLLMQSCQSEELKIRFKTVEINVPGRLSSSLKHNSKYYCYFEIKEGEDWSIPITNFYILDENGKTKSKIPAPKSKLTNYDLFVRNDSVFTTAFSNYTTFYLDEKNKKWIEIKKADHIIYKDKDYTLFDTSSDNYHTGTWFKDHATGKQYNIKEESPVINKLNNDYYFTTKNYILKIPDLKKIKPNNLHNENEKPIANNKQSLEVPETEYENKLYYLSLITSFVINDQLYHLYSEDKSMNIGVLKNGELVKVQEFKSDIFPYRSNYNTQNYSSEKQYQNVLFYTNSPHFSGIIEIDKNLFNVITFKNLYREPIHGEPNINAWFEKNFDYFYSNLHTLSVDQVDRIEQQENAMDLTRRYIYGPCGEECYPIQPQLIYKKIERKYINLLTTYDYNPNNKAVERVQFEWTHPSWASFENNDKEIKLLGSLRSKKIFRDKYDRMAKFLRQKLGEPVSEEQNKNTATAKWETKTQSVELFSGSRKTSLTLYKK
;
A
#
# COMPACT_ATOMS: atom_id res chain seq x y z
N MET A 1 -40.09 -54.26 -8.28
CA MET A 1 -39.76 -52.89 -8.76
C MET A 1 -39.92 -51.79 -7.69
N LYS A 2 -40.95 -51.80 -6.83
CA LYS A 2 -41.19 -50.74 -5.82
C LYS A 2 -40.02 -50.54 -4.83
N TYR A 3 -39.40 -51.64 -4.38
CA TYR A 3 -38.28 -51.60 -3.44
C TYR A 3 -36.94 -51.17 -4.07
N ILE A 4 -36.77 -51.37 -5.37
CA ILE A 4 -35.55 -50.95 -6.09
C ILE A 4 -35.56 -49.43 -6.29
N LEU A 5 -36.73 -48.85 -6.59
CA LEU A 5 -36.88 -47.40 -6.71
C LEU A 5 -36.69 -46.69 -5.36
N GLN A 6 -37.19 -47.28 -4.26
CA GLN A 6 -36.96 -46.76 -2.90
C GLN A 6 -35.49 -46.83 -2.49
N ALA A 7 -34.79 -47.93 -2.79
CA ALA A 7 -33.36 -48.05 -2.52
C ALA A 7 -32.53 -47.04 -3.33
N PHE A 8 -32.90 -46.77 -4.59
CA PHE A 8 -32.21 -45.79 -5.44
C PHE A 8 -32.44 -44.34 -4.97
N ILE A 9 -33.64 -44.00 -4.50
CA ILE A 9 -33.95 -42.69 -3.91
C ILE A 9 -33.18 -42.49 -2.60
N ILE A 10 -33.07 -43.53 -1.76
CA ILE A 10 -32.29 -43.46 -0.52
C ILE A 10 -30.79 -43.32 -0.83
N LEU A 11 -30.26 -44.01 -1.85
CA LEU A 11 -28.86 -43.88 -2.28
C LEU A 11 -28.55 -42.47 -2.85
N LEU A 12 -29.49 -41.89 -3.62
CA LEU A 12 -29.39 -40.52 -4.14
C LEU A 12 -29.49 -39.46 -3.03
N LEU A 13 -30.31 -39.69 -2.00
CA LEU A 13 -30.41 -38.82 -0.81
C LEU A 13 -29.21 -38.96 0.14
N MET A 14 -28.53 -40.11 0.15
CA MET A 14 -27.29 -40.29 0.91
C MET A 14 -26.06 -39.71 0.21
N GLN A 15 -26.06 -39.58 -1.12
CA GLN A 15 -25.00 -38.87 -1.85
C GLN A 15 -25.13 -37.34 -1.75
N SER A 16 -26.29 -36.79 -1.40
CA SER A 16 -26.51 -35.34 -1.26
C SER A 16 -26.14 -34.78 0.12
N CYS A 17 -25.50 -35.57 1.00
CA CYS A 17 -25.12 -35.17 2.34
C CYS A 17 -23.60 -35.22 2.59
N GLN A 18 -22.77 -35.02 1.55
CA GLN A 18 -21.43 -34.51 1.79
C GLN A 18 -21.60 -33.02 2.10
N SER A 19 -21.54 -32.66 3.39
CA SER A 19 -21.36 -31.26 3.76
C SER A 19 -20.16 -30.76 2.96
N GLU A 20 -20.33 -29.70 2.19
CA GLU A 20 -19.21 -29.07 1.51
C GLU A 20 -18.28 -28.49 2.56
N GLU A 21 -17.34 -29.31 3.03
CA GLU A 21 -16.34 -28.96 4.03
C GLU A 21 -15.50 -27.78 3.51
N LEU A 22 -15.05 -26.92 4.42
CA LEU A 22 -14.17 -25.81 4.10
C LEU A 22 -12.88 -26.37 3.45
N LYS A 23 -12.63 -26.01 2.19
CA LYS A 23 -11.46 -26.46 1.42
C LYS A 23 -10.36 -25.41 1.51
N ILE A 24 -9.30 -25.74 2.24
CA ILE A 24 -8.15 -24.85 2.42
C ILE A 24 -7.04 -25.25 1.45
N ARG A 25 -6.50 -24.28 0.70
CA ARG A 25 -5.36 -24.47 -0.21
C ARG A 25 -4.27 -23.47 0.10
N PHE A 26 -3.02 -23.91 0.01
CA PHE A 26 -1.84 -23.06 0.14
C PHE A 26 -1.10 -23.01 -1.18
N LYS A 27 -0.72 -21.81 -1.62
CA LYS A 27 0.11 -21.60 -2.80
C LYS A 27 1.20 -20.59 -2.46
N THR A 28 2.44 -20.89 -2.83
CA THR A 28 3.53 -19.90 -2.82
C THR A 28 3.82 -19.46 -4.25
N VAL A 29 3.92 -18.15 -4.44
CA VAL A 29 4.27 -17.52 -5.72
C VAL A 29 5.54 -16.72 -5.51
N GLU A 30 6.57 -16.99 -6.30
CA GLU A 30 7.80 -16.22 -6.24
C GLU A 30 7.65 -14.94 -7.07
N ILE A 31 8.02 -13.81 -6.49
CA ILE A 31 7.98 -12.50 -7.14
C ILE A 31 9.34 -11.82 -6.99
N ASN A 32 9.65 -10.89 -7.88
CA ASN A 32 10.87 -10.08 -7.82
C ASN A 32 10.51 -8.60 -8.03
N VAL A 33 9.92 -7.99 -7.01
CA VAL A 33 9.36 -6.63 -7.08
C VAL A 33 9.95 -5.76 -5.97
N PRO A 34 10.43 -4.54 -6.26
CA PRO A 34 10.93 -3.65 -5.22
C PRO A 34 9.82 -3.17 -4.28
N GLY A 35 10.14 -3.11 -2.99
CA GLY A 35 9.23 -2.65 -1.93
C GLY A 35 8.47 -3.78 -1.23
N ARG A 36 7.56 -3.38 -0.33
CA ARG A 36 6.68 -4.30 0.40
C ARG A 36 5.28 -4.25 -0.16
N LEU A 37 4.63 -5.41 -0.22
CA LEU A 37 3.23 -5.51 -0.59
C LEU A 37 2.39 -4.65 0.37
N SER A 38 1.55 -3.77 -0.18
CA SER A 38 0.53 -3.07 0.58
C SER A 38 -0.85 -3.57 0.20
N SER A 39 -1.58 -2.86 -0.66
CA SER A 39 -2.87 -3.34 -1.16
C SER A 39 -2.69 -4.27 -2.35
N SER A 40 -3.43 -5.39 -2.36
CA SER A 40 -3.44 -6.31 -3.49
C SER A 40 -4.73 -7.11 -3.57
N LEU A 41 -5.06 -7.53 -4.78
CA LEU A 41 -6.15 -8.46 -5.06
C LEU A 41 -5.81 -9.36 -6.25
N LYS A 42 -6.55 -10.45 -6.38
CA LYS A 42 -6.55 -11.26 -7.59
C LYS A 42 -7.85 -11.08 -8.36
N HIS A 43 -7.75 -10.98 -9.68
CA HIS A 43 -8.89 -10.93 -10.58
C HIS A 43 -8.47 -11.46 -11.96
N ASN A 44 -9.33 -12.24 -12.63
CA ASN A 44 -9.07 -12.80 -13.97
C ASN A 44 -7.66 -13.43 -14.12
N SER A 45 -7.27 -14.26 -13.14
CA SER A 45 -5.97 -14.95 -13.08
C SER A 45 -4.73 -14.04 -13.06
N LYS A 46 -4.89 -12.79 -12.63
CA LYS A 46 -3.79 -11.83 -12.43
C LYS A 46 -3.81 -11.32 -11.00
N TYR A 47 -2.63 -10.95 -10.51
CA TYR A 47 -2.48 -10.22 -9.26
C TYR A 47 -2.28 -8.75 -9.56
N TYR A 48 -3.07 -7.90 -8.91
CA TYR A 48 -2.99 -6.45 -8.97
C TYR A 48 -2.46 -5.99 -7.62
N CYS A 49 -1.27 -5.40 -7.58
CA CYS A 49 -0.52 -5.21 -6.34
C CYS A 49 0.12 -3.84 -6.28
N TYR A 50 -0.07 -3.14 -5.16
CA TYR A 50 0.76 -2.02 -4.76
C TYR A 50 1.96 -2.49 -3.94
N PHE A 51 3.11 -1.89 -4.21
CA PHE A 51 4.33 -2.06 -3.45
C PHE A 51 4.86 -0.71 -2.98
N GLU A 52 5.20 -0.65 -1.69
CA GLU A 52 5.65 0.55 -0.99
C GLU A 52 7.13 0.49 -0.65
N ILE A 53 7.82 1.58 -0.91
CA ILE A 53 9.24 1.79 -0.57
C ILE A 53 9.29 2.99 0.38
N LYS A 54 9.80 2.78 1.59
CA LYS A 54 9.94 3.83 2.62
C LYS A 54 11.35 4.41 2.56
N GLU A 55 11.47 5.64 2.07
CA GLU A 55 12.73 6.40 1.94
C GLU A 55 12.51 7.89 2.32
N GLY A 56 13.49 8.51 2.97
CA GLY A 56 13.49 9.91 3.44
C GLY A 56 13.56 10.08 4.97
N GLU A 57 14.22 11.14 5.49
CA GLU A 57 14.42 11.38 6.93
C GLU A 57 13.12 11.70 7.70
N ASP A 58 12.11 12.22 7.01
CA ASP A 58 10.79 12.49 7.59
C ASP A 58 9.85 11.30 7.37
N TRP A 59 8.85 11.18 8.25
CA TRP A 59 7.67 10.29 8.26
C TRP A 59 6.85 10.33 6.97
N SER A 60 7.53 10.18 5.84
CA SER A 60 7.12 10.65 4.54
C SER A 60 6.38 9.55 3.80
N ILE A 61 5.39 10.02 3.06
CA ILE A 61 4.53 9.23 2.19
C ILE A 61 5.38 8.23 1.39
N PRO A 62 5.15 6.90 1.51
CA PRO A 62 5.96 5.89 0.84
C PRO A 62 5.86 6.04 -0.68
N ILE A 63 6.97 5.76 -1.37
CA ILE A 63 6.96 5.66 -2.83
C ILE A 63 6.19 4.41 -3.19
N THR A 64 5.07 4.60 -3.88
CA THR A 64 4.12 3.54 -4.17
C THR A 64 4.09 3.23 -5.65
N ASN A 65 4.35 1.97 -5.98
CA ASN A 65 4.35 1.46 -7.35
C ASN A 65 3.24 0.44 -7.52
N PHE A 66 2.54 0.46 -8.66
CA PHE A 66 1.52 -0.55 -8.98
C PHE A 66 2.05 -1.54 -10.02
N TYR A 67 1.80 -2.81 -9.76
CA TYR A 67 2.20 -3.91 -10.63
C TYR A 67 1.01 -4.80 -10.95
N ILE A 68 0.98 -5.29 -12.19
CA ILE A 68 0.15 -6.40 -12.63
C ILE A 68 1.07 -7.60 -12.80
N LEU A 69 0.84 -8.66 -12.03
CA LEU A 69 1.57 -9.92 -12.09
C LEU A 69 0.67 -11.00 -12.69
N ASP A 70 1.25 -11.96 -13.42
CA ASP A 70 0.51 -13.18 -13.77
C ASP A 70 0.43 -14.16 -12.60
N GLU A 71 -0.30 -15.25 -12.80
CA GLU A 71 -0.51 -16.30 -11.79
C GLU A 71 0.78 -16.97 -11.27
N ASN A 72 1.90 -16.81 -12.00
CA ASN A 72 3.21 -17.33 -11.64
C ASN A 72 4.11 -16.26 -11.01
N GLY A 73 3.60 -15.04 -10.81
CA GLY A 73 4.34 -13.94 -10.17
C GLY A 73 5.20 -13.11 -11.11
N LYS A 74 5.16 -13.37 -12.44
CA LYS A 74 5.92 -12.58 -13.40
C LYS A 74 5.24 -11.25 -13.65
N THR A 75 6.01 -10.16 -13.59
CA THR A 75 5.52 -8.81 -13.89
C THR A 75 5.09 -8.70 -15.36
N LYS A 76 3.82 -8.41 -15.58
CA LYS A 76 3.25 -8.08 -16.90
C LYS A 76 3.32 -6.59 -17.19
N SER A 77 3.04 -5.76 -16.19
CA SER A 77 3.04 -4.31 -16.30
C SER A 77 3.45 -3.67 -14.98
N LYS A 78 4.20 -2.56 -15.06
CA LYS A 78 4.38 -1.58 -13.99
C LYS A 78 3.64 -0.31 -14.42
N ILE A 79 2.71 0.15 -13.61
CA ILE A 79 1.90 1.34 -13.89
C ILE A 79 2.14 2.33 -12.75
N PRO A 80 2.35 3.62 -13.03
CA PRO A 80 2.46 4.62 -11.98
C PRO A 80 1.19 4.62 -11.13
N ALA A 81 1.32 4.76 -9.80
CA ALA A 81 0.16 4.93 -8.94
C ALA A 81 -0.66 6.18 -9.37
N PRO A 82 -1.98 6.21 -9.08
CA PRO A 82 -2.80 7.39 -9.33
C PRO A 82 -2.23 8.67 -8.70
N LYS A 83 -2.67 9.83 -9.17
CA LYS A 83 -2.30 11.10 -8.53
C LYS A 83 -3.14 11.28 -7.27
N SER A 84 -2.53 11.25 -6.09
CA SER A 84 -3.25 11.51 -4.83
C SER A 84 -2.37 12.18 -3.78
N LYS A 85 -3.02 12.85 -2.81
CA LYS A 85 -2.38 13.47 -1.65
C LYS A 85 -1.75 12.45 -0.71
N LEU A 86 -2.34 11.26 -0.63
CA LEU A 86 -1.89 10.16 0.23
C LEU A 86 -1.77 8.88 -0.59
N THR A 87 -0.87 8.00 -0.18
CA THR A 87 -0.56 6.74 -0.88
C THR A 87 -1.21 5.51 -0.28
N ASN A 88 -2.12 5.69 0.67
CA ASN A 88 -2.93 4.59 1.20
C ASN A 88 -4.00 4.26 0.16
N TYR A 89 -3.66 3.37 -0.77
CA TYR A 89 -4.55 2.88 -1.81
C TYR A 89 -5.29 1.64 -1.34
N ASP A 90 -6.62 1.64 -1.48
CA ASP A 90 -7.39 0.40 -1.47
C ASP A 90 -7.61 -0.05 -2.92
N LEU A 91 -7.65 -1.36 -3.16
CA LEU A 91 -7.94 -1.95 -4.47
C LEU A 91 -9.23 -2.72 -4.37
N PHE A 92 -10.10 -2.68 -5.37
CA PHE A 92 -11.32 -3.49 -5.38
C PHE A 92 -11.77 -3.80 -6.81
N VAL A 93 -12.67 -4.76 -6.96
CA VAL A 93 -13.25 -5.14 -8.26
C VAL A 93 -14.72 -4.75 -8.30
N ARG A 94 -15.15 -4.09 -9.38
CA ARG A 94 -16.56 -3.77 -9.65
C ARG A 94 -16.82 -3.92 -11.14
N ASN A 95 -17.92 -4.56 -11.54
CA ASN A 95 -18.28 -4.75 -12.95
C ASN A 95 -17.08 -5.26 -13.81
N ASP A 96 -16.34 -6.24 -13.26
CA ASP A 96 -15.15 -6.87 -13.87
C ASP A 96 -14.01 -5.90 -14.23
N SER A 97 -13.99 -4.74 -13.58
CA SER A 97 -12.92 -3.74 -13.67
C SER A 97 -12.26 -3.54 -12.31
N VAL A 98 -10.96 -3.27 -12.32
CA VAL A 98 -10.18 -2.98 -11.12
C VAL A 98 -10.22 -1.49 -10.82
N PHE A 99 -10.50 -1.15 -9.58
CA PHE A 99 -10.56 0.21 -9.09
C PHE A 99 -9.62 0.41 -7.92
N THR A 100 -9.32 1.68 -7.64
CA THR A 100 -8.59 2.08 -6.45
C THR A 100 -9.12 3.41 -5.91
N THR A 101 -9.02 3.58 -4.59
CA THR A 101 -9.35 4.82 -3.89
C THR A 101 -8.17 5.26 -3.05
N ALA A 102 -8.00 6.58 -2.88
CA ALA A 102 -7.02 7.12 -1.96
C ALA A 102 -7.70 7.74 -0.73
N PHE A 103 -7.13 7.46 0.44
CA PHE A 103 -7.69 7.69 1.77
C PHE A 103 -8.26 9.11 2.04
N SER A 104 -7.67 10.19 1.53
CA SER A 104 -8.03 11.56 1.97
C SER A 104 -8.99 12.34 1.05
N ASN A 105 -9.06 12.01 -0.23
CA ASN A 105 -9.88 12.77 -1.19
C ASN A 105 -11.06 11.96 -1.73
N TYR A 106 -11.13 10.65 -1.43
CA TYR A 106 -12.12 9.72 -1.98
C TYR A 106 -12.22 9.78 -3.51
N THR A 107 -11.15 10.24 -4.17
CA THR A 107 -11.05 10.15 -5.61
C THR A 107 -10.93 8.68 -5.95
N THR A 108 -11.83 8.23 -6.82
CA THR A 108 -11.84 6.86 -7.32
C THR A 108 -11.18 6.84 -8.68
N PHE A 109 -10.36 5.84 -8.93
CA PHE A 109 -9.76 5.61 -10.23
C PHE A 109 -10.11 4.20 -10.69
N TYR A 110 -10.42 4.03 -11.96
CA TYR A 110 -10.44 2.71 -12.57
C TYR A 110 -9.18 2.47 -13.38
N LEU A 111 -8.79 1.21 -13.48
CA LEU A 111 -7.62 0.79 -14.24
C LEU A 111 -8.02 0.56 -15.70
N ASP A 112 -7.52 1.41 -16.59
CA ASP A 112 -7.51 1.13 -18.02
C ASP A 112 -6.30 0.24 -18.32
N GLU A 113 -6.49 -1.07 -18.25
CA GLU A 113 -5.42 -2.04 -18.44
C GLU A 113 -4.81 -1.94 -19.85
N LYS A 114 -5.62 -1.64 -20.87
CA LYS A 114 -5.16 -1.53 -22.26
C LYS A 114 -4.20 -0.37 -22.45
N ASN A 115 -4.52 0.80 -21.90
CA ASN A 115 -3.69 2.00 -21.99
C ASN A 115 -2.70 2.14 -20.81
N LYS A 116 -2.67 1.16 -19.89
CA LYS A 116 -1.76 1.10 -18.75
C LYS A 116 -1.79 2.36 -17.89
N LYS A 117 -2.98 2.87 -17.58
CA LYS A 117 -3.17 4.10 -16.81
C LYS A 117 -4.38 4.03 -15.89
N TRP A 118 -4.32 4.80 -14.82
CA TRP A 118 -5.46 5.06 -13.95
C TRP A 118 -6.26 6.23 -14.51
N ILE A 119 -7.59 6.06 -14.57
CA ILE A 119 -8.51 7.10 -15.03
C ILE A 119 -9.36 7.53 -13.85
N GLU A 120 -9.24 8.81 -13.51
CA GLU A 120 -10.03 9.43 -12.46
C GLU A 120 -11.51 9.47 -12.84
N ILE A 121 -12.37 9.09 -11.90
CA ILE A 121 -13.81 9.16 -12.05
C ILE A 121 -14.43 9.85 -10.84
N LYS A 122 -15.66 10.34 -11.02
CA LYS A 122 -16.47 10.85 -9.91
C LYS A 122 -16.57 9.77 -8.83
N LYS A 123 -16.39 10.17 -7.57
CA LYS A 123 -16.38 9.32 -6.36
C LYS A 123 -17.39 8.18 -6.49
N ALA A 124 -16.91 6.94 -6.48
CA ALA A 124 -17.78 5.77 -6.52
C ALA A 124 -18.64 5.73 -5.25
N ASP A 125 -19.89 5.29 -5.40
CA ASP A 125 -20.73 4.97 -4.24
C ASP A 125 -20.05 3.85 -3.45
N HIS A 126 -19.79 4.10 -2.16
CA HIS A 126 -19.16 3.19 -1.21
C HIS A 126 -20.13 2.07 -0.80
N ILE A 127 -20.70 1.37 -1.79
CA ILE A 127 -21.58 0.24 -1.55
C ILE A 127 -20.72 -0.89 -0.99
N ILE A 128 -21.05 -1.34 0.22
CA ILE A 128 -20.38 -2.45 0.89
C ILE A 128 -21.20 -3.73 0.85
N TYR A 129 -22.52 -3.62 0.68
CA TYR A 129 -23.42 -4.77 0.51
C TYR A 129 -24.66 -4.34 -0.27
N LYS A 130 -25.21 -5.24 -1.08
CA LYS A 130 -26.49 -5.03 -1.75
C LYS A 130 -27.23 -6.34 -1.90
N ASP A 131 -28.52 -6.33 -1.66
CA ASP A 131 -29.42 -7.43 -1.97
C ASP A 131 -30.73 -6.93 -2.60
N LYS A 132 -31.76 -7.77 -2.60
CA LYS A 132 -33.08 -7.40 -3.14
C LYS A 132 -33.78 -6.30 -2.33
N ASP A 133 -33.54 -6.23 -1.02
CA ASP A 133 -34.29 -5.41 -0.08
C ASP A 133 -33.56 -4.09 0.23
N TYR A 134 -32.23 -4.13 0.31
CA TYR A 134 -31.41 -2.97 0.72
C TYR A 134 -30.12 -2.82 -0.08
N THR A 135 -29.65 -1.57 -0.15
CA THR A 135 -28.25 -1.24 -0.46
C THR A 135 -27.62 -0.62 0.78
N LEU A 136 -26.48 -1.15 1.22
CA LEU A 136 -25.71 -0.68 2.35
C LEU A 136 -24.43 0.00 1.89
N PHE A 137 -24.10 1.08 2.57
CA PHE A 137 -23.03 1.98 2.23
C PHE A 137 -22.19 2.29 3.46
N ASP A 138 -20.89 2.43 3.25
CA ASP A 138 -19.97 2.94 4.26
C ASP A 138 -19.86 4.47 4.14
N THR A 139 -20.23 5.19 5.19
CA THR A 139 -19.86 6.62 5.35
C THR A 139 -18.46 6.69 5.92
N SER A 140 -17.47 6.45 5.05
CA SER A 140 -16.15 7.00 5.26
C SER A 140 -16.16 8.38 4.61
N SER A 141 -16.68 9.40 5.26
CA SER A 141 -16.43 10.78 4.81
C SER A 141 -16.04 11.60 6.02
N ASP A 142 -14.79 12.07 5.96
CA ASP A 142 -14.15 12.99 6.91
C ASP A 142 -14.00 12.43 8.34
N ASN A 143 -12.91 12.78 9.02
CA ASN A 143 -12.50 12.26 10.35
C ASN A 143 -13.53 12.51 11.49
N TYR A 144 -14.76 12.93 11.16
CA TYR A 144 -15.78 13.41 12.05
C TYR A 144 -17.14 12.70 11.86
N HIS A 145 -17.36 11.97 10.75
CA HIS A 145 -18.69 11.43 10.40
C HIS A 145 -18.65 9.98 9.88
N THR A 146 -18.35 9.04 10.78
CA THR A 146 -18.17 7.62 10.45
C THR A 146 -19.40 6.77 10.81
N GLY A 147 -19.75 5.81 9.95
CA GLY A 147 -20.88 4.89 10.15
C GLY A 147 -21.27 4.12 8.90
N THR A 148 -22.25 3.22 9.05
CA THR A 148 -22.85 2.44 7.96
C THR A 148 -24.29 2.85 7.80
N TRP A 149 -24.68 3.26 6.60
CA TRP A 149 -26.07 3.59 6.30
C TRP A 149 -26.64 2.68 5.22
N PHE A 150 -27.95 2.57 5.18
CA PHE A 150 -28.62 1.69 4.24
C PHE A 150 -29.91 2.28 3.71
N LYS A 151 -30.22 1.96 2.46
CA LYS A 151 -31.39 2.41 1.72
C LYS A 151 -32.31 1.22 1.46
N ASP A 152 -33.55 1.32 1.95
CA ASP A 152 -34.64 0.40 1.63
C ASP A 152 -35.09 0.61 0.18
N HIS A 153 -35.09 -0.46 -0.63
CA HIS A 153 -35.51 -0.39 -2.03
C HIS A 153 -37.01 -0.21 -2.22
N ALA A 154 -37.83 -0.70 -1.28
CA ALA A 154 -39.29 -0.61 -1.35
C ALA A 154 -39.79 0.78 -0.91
N THR A 155 -39.18 1.37 0.12
CA THR A 155 -39.64 2.65 0.67
C THR A 155 -38.76 3.84 0.31
N GLY A 156 -37.55 3.62 -0.20
CA GLY A 156 -36.56 4.67 -0.45
C GLY A 156 -35.92 5.25 0.81
N LYS A 157 -36.40 4.86 2.00
CA LYS A 157 -35.95 5.39 3.29
C LYS A 157 -34.51 5.00 3.59
N GLN A 158 -33.82 5.91 4.27
CA GLN A 158 -32.45 5.72 4.72
C GLN A 158 -32.36 5.59 6.24
N TYR A 159 -31.42 4.78 6.67
CA TYR A 159 -31.19 4.42 8.06
C TYR A 159 -29.68 4.39 8.32
N ASN A 160 -29.26 4.62 9.56
CA ASN A 160 -27.83 4.70 9.92
C ASN A 160 -27.52 3.82 11.13
N ILE A 161 -26.30 3.30 11.18
CA ILE A 161 -25.72 2.53 12.28
C ILE A 161 -24.33 3.09 12.56
N LYS A 162 -23.98 3.28 13.82
CA LYS A 162 -22.67 3.77 14.25
C LYS A 162 -21.59 2.66 14.26
N GLU A 163 -21.56 1.86 13.19
CA GLU A 163 -20.50 0.89 12.97
C GLU A 163 -19.73 1.28 11.73
N GLU A 164 -18.43 1.49 11.90
CA GLU A 164 -17.53 1.83 10.81
C GLU A 164 -17.15 0.57 10.07
N SER A 165 -17.30 0.59 8.75
CA SER A 165 -16.67 -0.41 7.90
C SER A 165 -16.94 -1.88 8.31
N PRO A 166 -18.18 -2.34 8.56
CA PRO A 166 -18.46 -3.73 8.87
C PRO A 166 -18.32 -4.63 7.63
N VAL A 167 -18.04 -5.92 7.84
CA VAL A 167 -18.34 -6.97 6.86
C VAL A 167 -19.78 -7.41 7.09
N ILE A 168 -20.59 -7.39 6.04
CA ILE A 168 -22.03 -7.67 6.12
C ILE A 168 -22.32 -9.03 5.49
N ASN A 169 -23.01 -9.88 6.22
CA ASN A 169 -23.55 -11.14 5.75
C ASN A 169 -25.05 -11.21 6.04
N LYS A 170 -25.82 -11.89 5.18
CA LYS A 170 -27.23 -12.19 5.44
C LYS A 170 -27.39 -13.70 5.61
N LEU A 171 -27.99 -14.10 6.72
CA LEU A 171 -28.21 -15.51 7.06
C LEU A 171 -29.58 -15.65 7.70
N ASN A 172 -30.42 -16.58 7.22
CA ASN A 172 -31.77 -16.79 7.72
C ASN A 172 -32.64 -15.53 7.81
N ASN A 173 -32.51 -14.62 6.82
CA ASN A 173 -33.10 -13.27 6.76
C ASN A 173 -32.57 -12.24 7.75
N ASP A 174 -31.70 -12.62 8.68
CA ASP A 174 -31.04 -11.71 9.61
C ASP A 174 -29.75 -11.16 8.97
N TYR A 175 -29.42 -9.91 9.28
CA TYR A 175 -28.15 -9.31 8.89
C TYR A 175 -27.13 -9.43 10.02
N TYR A 176 -25.91 -9.79 9.66
CA TYR A 176 -24.78 -9.90 10.56
C TYR A 176 -23.72 -8.88 10.17
N PHE A 177 -23.35 -8.03 11.13
CA PHE A 177 -22.34 -6.99 10.97
C PHE A 177 -21.12 -7.42 11.78
N THR A 178 -20.02 -7.74 11.08
CA THR A 178 -18.75 -8.09 11.71
C THR A 178 -17.80 -6.92 11.61
N THR A 179 -17.44 -6.34 12.75
CA THR A 179 -16.36 -5.35 12.87
C THR A 179 -15.15 -5.99 13.54
N LYS A 180 -14.10 -5.22 13.80
CA LYS A 180 -12.90 -5.71 14.50
C LYS A 180 -13.22 -6.25 15.90
N ASN A 181 -14.21 -5.65 16.55
CA ASN A 181 -14.53 -5.88 17.95
C ASN A 181 -15.89 -6.54 18.19
N TYR A 182 -16.81 -6.44 17.23
CA TYR A 182 -18.21 -6.86 17.44
C TYR A 182 -18.71 -7.79 16.34
N ILE A 183 -19.58 -8.71 16.72
CA ILE A 183 -20.51 -9.37 15.80
C ILE A 183 -21.91 -8.96 16.26
N LEU A 184 -22.61 -8.22 15.41
CA LEU A 184 -23.95 -7.73 15.68
C LEU A 184 -24.94 -8.47 14.79
N LYS A 185 -26.08 -8.87 15.36
CA LYS A 185 -27.19 -9.43 14.63
C LYS A 185 -28.34 -8.43 14.56
N ILE A 186 -28.89 -8.30 13.36
CA ILE A 186 -29.95 -7.36 13.06
C ILE A 186 -31.06 -8.12 12.32
N PRO A 187 -32.07 -8.62 13.05
CA PRO A 187 -33.14 -9.39 12.44
C PRO A 187 -34.00 -8.60 11.45
N ASP A 188 -34.14 -7.29 11.70
CA ASP A 188 -34.86 -6.41 10.80
C ASP A 188 -34.22 -5.02 10.82
N LEU A 189 -33.64 -4.64 9.68
CA LEU A 189 -33.04 -3.33 9.46
C LEU A 189 -34.08 -2.19 9.63
N LYS A 190 -35.38 -2.42 9.47
CA LYS A 190 -36.43 -1.39 9.68
C LYS A 190 -36.65 -1.01 11.14
N LYS A 191 -36.22 -1.85 12.09
CA LYS A 191 -36.31 -1.54 13.53
C LYS A 191 -35.32 -0.47 13.95
N ILE A 192 -34.33 -0.21 13.10
CA ILE A 192 -33.39 0.89 13.29
C ILE A 192 -34.14 2.19 13.01
N LYS A 193 -34.03 3.17 13.91
CA LYS A 193 -34.75 4.44 13.73
C LYS A 193 -34.31 5.13 12.43
N PRO A 194 -35.25 5.57 11.57
CA PRO A 194 -34.92 6.27 10.33
C PRO A 194 -34.18 7.56 10.66
N ASN A 195 -33.22 7.91 9.80
CA ASN A 195 -32.50 9.17 9.96
C ASN A 195 -33.42 10.32 9.50
N ASN A 196 -34.06 11.01 10.44
CA ASN A 196 -35.06 12.05 10.14
C ASN A 196 -34.46 13.36 9.59
N LEU A 197 -33.16 13.40 9.27
CA LEU A 197 -32.44 14.64 8.97
C LEU A 197 -32.13 14.89 7.48
N HIS A 198 -32.55 14.05 6.53
CA HIS A 198 -32.15 14.23 5.12
C HIS A 198 -33.23 13.98 4.07
N ASN A 199 -33.15 14.79 3.00
CA ASN A 199 -33.85 14.59 1.74
C ASN A 199 -33.37 13.30 1.04
N GLU A 200 -34.28 12.63 0.32
CA GLU A 200 -34.12 11.30 -0.31
C GLU A 200 -32.92 11.13 -1.27
N ASN A 201 -32.21 12.21 -1.59
CA ASN A 201 -31.14 12.29 -2.59
C ASN A 201 -29.76 12.72 -2.04
N GLU A 202 -29.60 12.95 -0.73
CA GLU A 202 -28.32 13.38 -0.14
C GLU A 202 -27.71 12.33 0.81
N LYS A 203 -26.38 12.39 0.96
CA LYS A 203 -25.64 11.54 1.91
C LYS A 203 -25.94 12.00 3.34
N PRO A 204 -26.22 11.08 4.28
CA PRO A 204 -26.46 11.46 5.65
C PRO A 204 -25.19 12.01 6.30
N ILE A 205 -25.28 13.21 6.90
CA ILE A 205 -24.22 13.78 7.74
C ILE A 205 -24.41 13.21 9.15
N ALA A 206 -23.39 12.56 9.69
CA ALA A 206 -23.46 11.90 10.99
C ALA A 206 -23.42 12.92 12.15
N ASN A 207 -24.45 13.75 12.31
CA ASN A 207 -24.50 14.66 13.45
C ASN A 207 -24.71 13.91 14.77
N ASN A 208 -23.94 14.36 15.76
CA ASN A 208 -23.79 13.81 17.11
C ASN A 208 -25.10 13.42 17.83
N LYS A 209 -25.03 12.28 18.54
CA LYS A 209 -25.83 11.92 19.73
C LYS A 209 -27.35 11.65 19.55
N GLN A 210 -27.74 10.80 18.60
CA GLN A 210 -28.99 10.06 18.78
C GLN A 210 -28.71 8.56 18.86
N SER A 211 -28.86 8.05 20.07
CA SER A 211 -28.84 6.63 20.46
C SER A 211 -29.86 5.88 19.60
N LEU A 212 -29.37 5.19 18.58
CA LEU A 212 -30.10 4.15 17.87
C LEU A 212 -30.27 2.97 18.84
N GLU A 213 -31.42 2.27 18.80
CA GLU A 213 -31.58 1.03 19.55
C GLU A 213 -30.42 0.10 19.21
N VAL A 214 -29.74 -0.39 20.26
CA VAL A 214 -28.50 -1.13 20.14
C VAL A 214 -28.83 -2.46 19.43
N PRO A 215 -28.24 -2.76 18.27
CA PRO A 215 -28.41 -4.07 17.64
C PRO A 215 -28.02 -5.18 18.62
N GLU A 216 -28.58 -6.38 18.47
CA GLU A 216 -28.28 -7.49 19.38
C GLU A 216 -26.81 -7.86 19.22
N THR A 217 -26.02 -7.60 20.27
CA THR A 217 -24.60 -7.96 20.32
C THR A 217 -24.48 -9.45 20.59
N GLU A 218 -24.26 -10.21 19.51
CA GLU A 218 -24.00 -11.65 19.56
C GLU A 218 -22.60 -11.96 20.12
N TYR A 219 -21.64 -11.06 19.87
CA TYR A 219 -20.28 -11.17 20.38
C TYR A 219 -19.63 -9.81 20.57
N GLU A 220 -18.94 -9.66 21.70
CA GLU A 220 -18.05 -8.53 21.99
C GLU A 220 -16.66 -9.07 22.33
N ASN A 221 -15.67 -8.63 21.57
CA ASN A 221 -14.28 -8.92 21.86
C ASN A 221 -13.79 -8.12 23.07
N LYS A 222 -13.55 -8.81 24.18
CA LYS A 222 -12.99 -8.22 25.41
C LYS A 222 -11.46 -8.41 25.51
N LEU A 223 -10.84 -9.04 24.53
CA LEU A 223 -9.43 -9.44 24.55
C LEU A 223 -8.62 -8.56 23.59
N TYR A 224 -7.62 -7.85 24.13
CA TYR A 224 -6.74 -6.97 23.34
C TYR A 224 -5.91 -7.69 22.26
N TYR A 225 -5.70 -9.00 22.41
CA TYR A 225 -4.90 -9.83 21.51
C TYR A 225 -5.72 -10.58 20.45
N LEU A 226 -7.06 -10.46 20.50
CA LEU A 226 -7.96 -11.01 19.48
C LEU A 226 -8.39 -9.89 18.52
N SER A 227 -8.51 -10.19 17.23
CA SER A 227 -9.03 -9.27 16.22
C SER A 227 -9.83 -10.03 15.17
N LEU A 228 -11.12 -9.72 15.05
CA LEU A 228 -11.93 -10.20 13.92
C LEU A 228 -11.45 -9.51 12.64
N ILE A 229 -11.20 -10.30 11.59
CA ILE A 229 -10.68 -9.79 10.31
C ILE A 229 -11.80 -9.72 9.28
N THR A 230 -12.53 -10.80 9.07
CA THR A 230 -13.69 -10.87 8.17
C THR A 230 -14.65 -11.98 8.59
N SER A 231 -15.83 -12.04 7.98
CA SER A 231 -16.81 -13.11 8.15
C SER A 231 -17.43 -13.52 6.82
N PHE A 232 -17.82 -14.79 6.70
CA PHE A 232 -18.32 -15.39 5.47
C PHE A 232 -19.31 -16.52 5.78
N VAL A 233 -20.26 -16.75 4.87
CA VAL A 233 -21.30 -17.78 5.02
C VAL A 233 -20.96 -18.98 4.15
N ILE A 234 -20.94 -20.18 4.75
CA ILE A 234 -20.82 -21.47 4.07
C ILE A 234 -21.90 -22.40 4.62
N ASN A 235 -22.69 -23.00 3.74
CA ASN A 235 -23.74 -23.96 4.10
C ASN A 235 -24.64 -23.47 5.26
N ASP A 236 -25.18 -22.26 5.13
CA ASP A 236 -26.05 -21.63 6.14
C ASP A 236 -25.42 -21.47 7.54
N GLN A 237 -24.09 -21.41 7.61
CA GLN A 237 -23.35 -21.12 8.83
C GLN A 237 -22.42 -19.94 8.63
N LEU A 238 -22.41 -19.02 9.61
CA LEU A 238 -21.52 -17.87 9.63
C LEU A 238 -20.17 -18.24 10.27
N TYR A 239 -19.11 -18.07 9.49
CA TYR A 239 -17.72 -18.27 9.89
C TYR A 239 -17.02 -16.92 10.04
N HIS A 240 -16.00 -16.88 10.89
CA HIS A 240 -15.20 -15.71 11.16
C HIS A 240 -13.72 -16.05 11.00
N LEU A 241 -13.01 -15.28 10.18
CA LEU A 241 -11.55 -15.26 10.16
C LEU A 241 -11.08 -14.26 11.20
N TYR A 242 -10.23 -14.69 12.12
CA TYR A 242 -9.72 -13.84 13.18
C TYR A 242 -8.26 -14.15 13.50
N SER A 243 -7.61 -13.18 14.13
CA SER A 243 -6.27 -13.32 14.68
C SER A 243 -6.36 -13.41 16.19
N GLU A 244 -5.66 -14.35 16.81
CA GLU A 244 -5.52 -14.51 18.26
C GLU A 244 -4.08 -14.88 18.56
N ASP A 245 -3.41 -14.14 19.44
CA ASP A 245 -2.01 -14.42 19.84
C ASP A 245 -1.09 -14.69 18.65
N LYS A 246 -1.16 -13.82 17.62
CA LYS A 246 -0.29 -13.95 16.43
C LYS A 246 -0.56 -15.24 15.61
N SER A 247 -1.70 -15.90 15.81
CA SER A 247 -2.15 -17.02 15.00
C SER A 247 -3.42 -16.66 14.23
N MET A 248 -3.53 -17.13 13.00
CA MET A 248 -4.75 -17.04 12.21
C MET A 248 -5.68 -18.20 12.56
N ASN A 249 -6.96 -17.91 12.75
CA ASN A 249 -7.98 -18.89 13.11
C ASN A 249 -9.27 -18.66 12.30
N ILE A 250 -10.00 -19.74 12.06
CA ILE A 250 -11.39 -19.69 11.61
C ILE A 250 -12.26 -20.28 12.70
N GLY A 251 -13.31 -19.55 13.08
CA GLY A 251 -14.23 -19.95 14.13
C GLY A 251 -15.68 -19.67 13.78
N VAL A 252 -16.56 -20.22 14.61
CA VAL A 252 -18.02 -20.05 14.51
C VAL A 252 -18.54 -19.63 15.87
N LEU A 253 -19.53 -18.75 15.88
CA LEU A 253 -20.16 -18.34 17.12
C LEU A 253 -21.10 -19.44 17.63
N LYS A 254 -20.91 -19.86 18.88
CA LYS A 254 -21.80 -20.79 19.59
C LYS A 254 -22.03 -20.27 21.00
N ASN A 255 -23.27 -20.02 21.37
CA ASN A 255 -23.66 -19.54 22.71
C ASN A 255 -22.88 -18.28 23.16
N GLY A 256 -22.66 -17.33 22.24
CA GLY A 256 -21.91 -16.09 22.51
C GLY A 256 -20.38 -16.26 22.57
N GLU A 257 -19.85 -17.46 22.33
CA GLU A 257 -18.42 -17.73 22.32
C GLU A 257 -17.92 -18.10 20.92
N LEU A 258 -16.74 -17.58 20.56
CA LEU A 258 -16.10 -17.89 19.29
C LEU A 258 -15.35 -19.23 19.39
N VAL A 259 -15.94 -20.29 18.85
CA VAL A 259 -15.39 -21.63 18.89
C VAL A 259 -14.51 -21.87 17.66
N LYS A 260 -13.24 -22.19 17.88
CA LYS A 260 -12.27 -22.55 16.82
C LYS A 260 -12.77 -23.76 16.02
N VAL A 261 -12.78 -23.63 14.71
CA VAL A 261 -13.03 -24.73 13.76
C VAL A 261 -11.74 -25.09 13.03
N GLN A 262 -10.89 -24.10 12.73
CA GLN A 262 -9.58 -24.31 12.13
C GLN A 262 -8.55 -23.38 12.77
N GLU A 263 -7.39 -23.94 13.11
CA GLU A 263 -6.20 -23.20 13.55
C GLU A 263 -5.12 -23.30 12.48
N PHE A 264 -4.43 -22.19 12.21
CA PHE A 264 -3.30 -22.14 11.28
C PHE A 264 -2.01 -21.93 12.07
N LYS A 265 -1.16 -22.97 12.13
CA LYS A 265 0.18 -22.93 12.77
C LYS A 265 1.22 -22.19 11.92
N SER A 266 0.86 -21.01 11.42
CA SER A 266 1.68 -20.24 10.49
C SER A 266 1.90 -18.83 11.00
N ASP A 267 3.08 -18.27 10.71
CA ASP A 267 3.40 -16.85 10.87
C ASP A 267 2.61 -15.98 9.86
N ILE A 268 1.29 -16.16 9.79
CA ILE A 268 0.39 -15.43 8.89
C ILE A 268 -0.47 -14.54 9.77
N PHE A 269 -0.30 -13.24 9.57
CA PHE A 269 -1.00 -12.19 10.30
C PHE A 269 -1.98 -11.51 9.36
N PRO A 270 -3.21 -12.03 9.25
CA PRO A 270 -4.23 -11.37 8.47
C PRO A 270 -4.54 -10.02 9.13
N TYR A 271 -4.74 -9.01 8.30
CA TYR A 271 -5.09 -7.68 8.80
C TYR A 271 -6.13 -7.04 7.90
N ARG A 272 -6.91 -6.16 8.52
CA ARG A 272 -7.88 -5.32 7.85
C ARG A 272 -7.57 -3.88 8.20
N SER A 273 -7.26 -3.09 7.18
CA SER A 273 -7.23 -1.64 7.34
C SER A 273 -8.67 -1.15 7.50
N ASN A 274 -8.88 -0.17 8.38
CA ASN A 274 -10.19 0.46 8.57
C ASN A 274 -10.74 1.10 7.28
N TYR A 275 -9.91 1.24 6.25
CA TYR A 275 -10.28 1.84 4.97
C TYR A 275 -10.58 0.82 3.87
N ASN A 276 -10.38 -0.48 4.12
CA ASN A 276 -10.56 -1.54 3.12
C ASN A 276 -12.03 -2.00 3.08
N THR A 277 -12.96 -1.12 2.70
CA THR A 277 -14.40 -1.43 2.78
C THR A 277 -14.99 -1.96 1.49
N GLN A 278 -14.37 -1.67 0.35
CA GLN A 278 -14.92 -2.03 -0.96
C GLN A 278 -14.50 -3.42 -1.45
N ASN A 279 -13.61 -4.10 -0.71
CA ASN A 279 -13.10 -5.43 -1.04
C ASN A 279 -14.03 -6.60 -0.70
N TYR A 280 -15.19 -6.33 -0.10
CA TYR A 280 -16.05 -7.35 0.52
C TYR A 280 -17.47 -7.32 -0.04
N SER A 281 -17.64 -7.04 -1.34
CA SER A 281 -18.97 -7.06 -1.97
C SER A 281 -19.55 -8.48 -1.93
N SER A 282 -20.52 -8.66 -1.05
CA SER A 282 -21.26 -9.91 -0.82
C SER A 282 -22.00 -10.45 -2.04
N GLU A 283 -22.30 -9.61 -3.05
CA GLU A 283 -23.00 -10.02 -4.27
C GLU A 283 -22.28 -11.18 -4.99
N LYS A 284 -20.95 -11.30 -4.84
CA LYS A 284 -20.14 -12.34 -5.48
C LYS A 284 -19.65 -13.46 -4.54
N GLN A 285 -19.99 -13.45 -3.24
CA GLN A 285 -19.45 -14.38 -2.22
C GLN A 285 -17.90 -14.49 -2.24
N TYR A 286 -17.23 -13.46 -2.75
CA TYR A 286 -15.78 -13.40 -2.89
C TYR A 286 -15.23 -12.34 -1.96
N GLN A 287 -14.22 -12.70 -1.17
CA GLN A 287 -13.51 -11.79 -0.29
C GLN A 287 -12.01 -11.94 -0.48
N ASN A 288 -11.30 -10.83 -0.31
CA ASN A 288 -9.85 -10.80 -0.39
C ASN A 288 -9.28 -10.13 0.88
N VAL A 289 -8.50 -10.88 1.64
CA VAL A 289 -7.88 -10.43 2.89
C VAL A 289 -6.36 -10.41 2.73
N LEU A 290 -5.72 -9.32 3.14
CA LEU A 290 -4.27 -9.20 3.12
C LEU A 290 -3.65 -9.82 4.38
N PHE A 291 -2.45 -10.35 4.24
CA PHE A 291 -1.66 -10.79 5.38
C PHE A 291 -0.18 -10.46 5.20
N TYR A 292 0.51 -10.27 6.33
CA TYR A 292 1.97 -10.24 6.42
C TYR A 292 2.47 -11.44 7.22
N THR A 293 3.79 -11.63 7.21
CA THR A 293 4.46 -12.60 8.08
C THR A 293 5.53 -11.91 8.92
N ASN A 294 6.22 -12.66 9.77
CA ASN A 294 7.38 -12.14 10.51
C ASN A 294 8.53 -11.74 9.57
N SER A 295 8.53 -12.24 8.32
CA SER A 295 9.49 -11.86 7.30
C SER A 295 8.89 -10.82 6.34
N PRO A 296 9.53 -9.67 6.11
CA PRO A 296 9.06 -8.68 5.13
C PRO A 296 9.12 -9.20 3.68
N HIS A 297 9.77 -10.33 3.43
CA HIS A 297 9.81 -10.99 2.13
C HIS A 297 8.64 -11.94 1.89
N PHE A 298 7.82 -12.21 2.90
CA PHE A 298 6.66 -13.09 2.79
C PHE A 298 5.42 -12.32 3.24
N SER A 299 4.50 -12.13 2.30
CA SER A 299 3.21 -11.45 2.47
C SER A 299 2.26 -12.00 1.43
N GLY A 300 0.97 -11.73 1.52
CA GLY A 300 0.04 -12.33 0.58
C GLY A 300 -1.40 -11.94 0.72
N ILE A 301 -2.23 -12.71 0.02
CA ILE A 301 -3.68 -12.60 0.03
C ILE A 301 -4.33 -13.92 0.40
N ILE A 302 -5.47 -13.83 1.05
CA ILE A 302 -6.39 -14.92 1.29
C ILE A 302 -7.61 -14.64 0.43
N GLU A 303 -7.88 -15.53 -0.53
CA GLU A 303 -9.12 -15.52 -1.30
C GLU A 303 -10.12 -16.43 -0.61
N ILE A 304 -11.29 -15.90 -0.30
CA ILE A 304 -12.43 -16.65 0.22
C ILE A 304 -13.49 -16.61 -0.86
N ASP A 305 -13.73 -17.74 -1.52
CA ASP A 305 -14.74 -17.90 -2.56
C ASP A 305 -15.60 -19.11 -2.18
N LYS A 306 -16.81 -18.85 -1.67
CA LYS A 306 -17.71 -19.89 -1.15
C LYS A 306 -17.01 -20.73 -0.07
N ASN A 307 -16.88 -22.04 -0.27
CA ASN A 307 -16.18 -22.98 0.60
C ASN A 307 -14.68 -23.09 0.32
N LEU A 308 -14.14 -22.35 -0.66
CA LEU A 308 -12.74 -22.40 -1.03
C LEU A 308 -11.96 -21.27 -0.37
N PHE A 309 -10.97 -21.63 0.43
CA PHE A 309 -10.08 -20.72 1.15
C PHE A 309 -8.66 -20.87 0.60
N ASN A 310 -8.23 -19.96 -0.27
CA ASN A 310 -6.90 -20.01 -0.89
C ASN A 310 -5.95 -19.02 -0.18
N VAL A 311 -4.97 -19.55 0.53
CA VAL A 311 -3.87 -18.78 1.11
C VAL A 311 -2.75 -18.68 0.08
N ILE A 312 -2.55 -17.50 -0.48
CA ILE A 312 -1.53 -17.24 -1.52
C ILE A 312 -0.42 -16.38 -0.90
N THR A 313 0.75 -16.98 -0.71
CA THR A 313 1.94 -16.31 -0.20
C THR A 313 2.83 -15.86 -1.36
N PHE A 314 3.11 -14.57 -1.43
CA PHE A 314 4.16 -14.01 -2.27
C PHE A 314 5.51 -14.09 -1.53
N LYS A 315 6.45 -14.83 -2.11
CA LYS A 315 7.86 -14.85 -1.68
C LYS A 315 8.62 -13.85 -2.54
N ASN A 316 8.88 -12.67 -1.98
CA ASN A 316 9.59 -11.61 -2.67
C ASN A 316 11.11 -11.79 -2.61
N LEU A 317 11.65 -12.27 -3.73
CA LEU A 317 13.08 -12.52 -3.94
C LEU A 317 13.87 -11.24 -4.22
N TYR A 318 13.20 -10.10 -4.36
CA TYR A 318 13.89 -8.84 -4.66
C TYR A 318 14.94 -8.51 -3.63
N ARG A 319 16.13 -8.17 -4.13
CA ARG A 319 17.25 -7.66 -3.36
C ARG A 319 17.75 -6.42 -4.09
N GLU A 320 17.89 -5.33 -3.36
CA GLU A 320 18.49 -4.13 -3.93
C GLU A 320 19.94 -4.43 -4.34
N PRO A 321 20.38 -4.06 -5.56
CA PRO A 321 21.74 -4.30 -6.00
C PRO A 321 22.72 -3.49 -5.14
N ILE A 322 23.77 -4.16 -4.65
CA ILE A 322 24.89 -3.52 -3.97
C ILE A 322 26.02 -3.36 -4.99
N HIS A 323 26.32 -2.11 -5.34
CA HIS A 323 27.30 -1.79 -6.37
C HIS A 323 28.72 -1.85 -5.84
N GLY A 324 28.95 -1.52 -4.57
CA GLY A 324 30.30 -1.42 -4.00
C GLY A 324 30.95 -0.06 -4.28
N GLU A 325 31.86 0.34 -3.39
CA GLU A 325 32.57 1.63 -3.46
C GLU A 325 33.35 1.82 -4.79
N PRO A 326 34.14 0.85 -5.29
CA PRO A 326 34.88 1.03 -6.53
C PRO A 326 33.97 1.30 -7.74
N ASN A 327 32.85 0.60 -7.86
CA ASN A 327 31.93 0.74 -8.99
C ASN A 327 31.16 2.07 -8.92
N ILE A 328 30.69 2.47 -7.73
CA ILE A 328 30.04 3.77 -7.56
C ILE A 328 31.00 4.91 -7.86
N ASN A 329 32.25 4.78 -7.44
CA ASN A 329 33.27 5.78 -7.69
C ASN A 329 33.57 5.93 -9.19
N ALA A 330 33.79 4.82 -9.90
CA ALA A 330 34.01 4.82 -11.34
C ALA A 330 32.78 5.36 -12.10
N TRP A 331 31.57 4.97 -11.66
CA TRP A 331 30.34 5.48 -12.23
C TRP A 331 30.20 7.00 -12.03
N PHE A 332 30.46 7.49 -10.81
CA PHE A 332 30.41 8.92 -10.51
C PHE A 332 31.40 9.70 -11.37
N GLU A 333 32.66 9.29 -11.44
CA GLU A 333 33.70 10.02 -12.19
C GLU A 333 33.36 10.09 -13.68
N LYS A 334 32.94 8.96 -14.28
CA LYS A 334 32.49 8.89 -15.67
C LYS A 334 31.29 9.82 -15.94
N ASN A 335 30.27 9.76 -15.09
CA ASN A 335 29.04 10.52 -15.32
C ASN A 335 29.17 11.98 -14.92
N PHE A 336 30.04 12.32 -13.97
CA PHE A 336 30.40 13.71 -13.70
C PHE A 336 30.96 14.37 -14.96
N ASP A 337 31.96 13.76 -15.60
CA ASP A 337 32.58 14.31 -16.82
C ASP A 337 31.52 14.52 -17.93
N TYR A 338 30.64 13.53 -18.10
CA TYR A 338 29.55 13.61 -19.07
C TYR A 338 28.54 14.72 -18.73
N PHE A 339 28.02 14.76 -17.51
CA PHE A 339 27.03 15.76 -17.10
C PHE A 339 27.61 17.16 -17.09
N TYR A 340 28.82 17.36 -16.59
CA TYR A 340 29.51 18.65 -16.59
C TYR A 340 29.71 19.20 -18.01
N SER A 341 30.04 18.33 -18.97
CA SER A 341 30.27 18.74 -20.37
C SER A 341 28.97 18.98 -21.14
N ASN A 342 27.87 18.35 -20.74
CA ASN A 342 26.61 18.33 -21.49
C ASN A 342 25.44 18.98 -20.75
N LEU A 343 25.66 19.66 -19.61
CA LEU A 343 24.59 20.14 -18.74
C LEU A 343 23.56 21.02 -19.47
N HIS A 344 24.00 21.82 -20.44
CA HIS A 344 23.12 22.70 -21.22
C HIS A 344 22.19 21.97 -22.20
N THR A 345 22.51 20.74 -22.58
CA THR A 345 21.76 19.90 -23.54
C THR A 345 21.22 18.61 -22.92
N LEU A 346 21.49 18.37 -21.63
CA LEU A 346 21.11 17.15 -20.93
C LEU A 346 19.59 17.10 -20.75
N SER A 347 18.97 15.98 -21.12
CA SER A 347 17.54 15.76 -20.98
C SER A 347 17.20 14.70 -19.94
N VAL A 348 15.96 14.76 -19.44
CA VAL A 348 15.37 13.76 -18.53
C VAL A 348 15.50 12.34 -19.10
N ASP A 349 15.24 12.14 -20.39
CA ASP A 349 15.32 10.81 -21.02
C ASP A 349 16.75 10.26 -21.08
N GLN A 350 17.76 11.13 -21.18
CA GLN A 350 19.15 10.72 -21.16
C GLN A 350 19.57 10.25 -19.76
N VAL A 351 19.23 11.02 -18.73
CA VAL A 351 19.58 10.64 -17.34
C VAL A 351 18.81 9.39 -16.90
N ASP A 352 17.54 9.24 -17.28
CA ASP A 352 16.76 8.04 -16.97
C ASP A 352 17.38 6.78 -17.59
N ARG A 353 17.85 6.87 -18.85
CA ARG A 353 18.57 5.75 -19.50
C ARG A 353 19.88 5.39 -18.80
N ILE A 354 20.66 6.39 -18.38
CA ILE A 354 21.92 6.18 -17.66
C ILE A 354 21.65 5.49 -16.32
N GLU A 355 20.63 5.92 -15.59
CA GLU A 355 20.24 5.39 -14.29
C GLU A 355 19.71 3.95 -14.40
N GLN A 356 18.90 3.66 -15.42
CA GLN A 356 18.38 2.32 -15.69
C GLN A 356 19.48 1.32 -16.05
N GLN A 357 20.51 1.73 -16.79
CA GLN A 357 21.65 0.86 -17.13
C GLN A 357 22.41 0.35 -15.90
N GLU A 358 22.38 1.12 -14.80
CA GLU A 358 23.00 0.73 -13.52
C GLU A 358 22.07 -0.06 -12.60
N ASN A 359 20.85 -0.37 -13.03
CA ASN A 359 19.79 -0.90 -12.16
C ASN A 359 19.59 -0.02 -10.91
N ALA A 360 19.70 1.31 -11.05
CA ALA A 360 19.43 2.22 -9.96
C ALA A 360 17.95 2.17 -9.57
N MET A 361 17.65 2.27 -8.28
CA MET A 361 16.27 2.28 -7.81
C MET A 361 15.67 3.67 -8.03
N ASP A 362 14.62 3.74 -8.85
CA ASP A 362 13.84 4.96 -9.07
C ASP A 362 13.04 5.32 -7.81
N LEU A 363 13.43 6.42 -7.17
CA LEU A 363 12.78 7.03 -6.01
C LEU A 363 11.95 8.27 -6.38
N THR A 364 11.78 8.54 -7.67
CA THR A 364 11.09 9.73 -8.18
C THR A 364 9.66 9.79 -7.65
N ARG A 365 9.37 10.81 -6.84
CA ARG A 365 8.01 11.12 -6.40
C ARG A 365 7.30 11.88 -7.50
N ARG A 366 6.38 11.21 -8.18
CA ARG A 366 5.61 11.81 -9.28
C ARG A 366 4.60 12.85 -8.78
N TYR A 367 4.22 12.77 -7.49
CA TYR A 367 3.28 13.68 -6.83
C TYR A 367 3.71 13.88 -5.38
N ILE A 368 3.86 15.13 -4.96
CA ILE A 368 4.00 15.49 -3.55
C ILE A 368 2.94 16.53 -3.28
N TYR A 369 1.95 16.17 -2.47
CA TYR A 369 1.23 17.17 -1.70
C TYR A 369 2.00 17.30 -0.40
N GLY A 370 2.52 18.50 -0.12
CA GLY A 370 3.15 18.78 1.16
C GLY A 370 2.17 18.54 2.31
N PRO A 371 2.66 18.24 3.52
CA PRO A 371 1.83 18.21 4.72
C PRO A 371 1.47 19.65 5.13
N CYS A 372 0.64 20.35 4.35
CA CYS A 372 0.26 21.74 4.63
C CYS A 372 -1.21 21.99 4.26
N GLY A 373 -1.93 22.65 5.16
CA GLY A 373 -3.22 23.26 4.84
C GLY A 373 -3.07 24.32 3.75
N GLU A 374 -4.09 24.39 2.89
CA GLU A 374 -4.45 25.43 1.90
C GLU A 374 -3.42 25.95 0.88
N GLU A 375 -2.11 25.89 1.10
CA GLU A 375 -1.10 26.39 0.14
C GLU A 375 -0.04 25.33 -0.18
N CYS A 376 -0.30 24.53 -1.21
CA CYS A 376 0.70 23.64 -1.79
C CYS A 376 1.59 24.41 -2.75
N TYR A 377 2.85 24.65 -2.40
CA TYR A 377 3.84 25.12 -3.37
C TYR A 377 4.12 24.00 -4.38
N PRO A 378 4.10 24.29 -5.70
CA PRO A 378 4.53 23.32 -6.70
C PRO A 378 6.01 23.02 -6.47
N ILE A 379 6.31 21.83 -5.96
CA ILE A 379 7.69 21.35 -5.88
C ILE A 379 8.22 21.23 -7.30
N GLN A 380 9.43 21.74 -7.52
CA GLN A 380 10.09 21.61 -8.82
C GLN A 380 10.15 20.13 -9.24
N PRO A 381 9.84 19.80 -10.50
CA PRO A 381 9.95 18.43 -10.97
C PRO A 381 11.37 17.91 -10.80
N GLN A 382 11.50 16.78 -10.10
CA GLN A 382 12.77 16.13 -9.83
C GLN A 382 12.68 14.66 -10.20
N LEU A 383 13.77 14.11 -10.75
CA LEU A 383 14.02 12.67 -10.76
C LEU A 383 14.98 12.34 -9.63
N ILE A 384 14.76 11.22 -8.94
CA ILE A 384 15.62 10.77 -7.84
C ILE A 384 15.90 9.29 -8.02
N TYR A 385 17.18 8.91 -8.00
CA TYR A 385 17.60 7.52 -8.08
C TYR A 385 18.54 7.16 -6.94
N LYS A 386 18.49 5.90 -6.50
CA LYS A 386 19.34 5.37 -5.43
C LYS A 386 20.21 4.23 -5.94
N LYS A 387 21.49 4.27 -5.56
CA LYS A 387 22.46 3.17 -5.73
C LYS A 387 23.03 2.81 -4.36
N ILE A 388 23.09 1.53 -4.01
CA ILE A 388 23.67 1.11 -2.72
C ILE A 388 25.17 0.91 -2.90
N GLU A 389 25.97 1.70 -2.20
CA GLU A 389 27.42 1.48 -2.13
C GLU A 389 27.74 0.29 -1.25
N ARG A 390 27.12 0.27 -0.07
CA ARG A 390 27.21 -0.79 0.95
C ARG A 390 26.04 -0.62 1.90
N LYS A 391 25.82 -1.60 2.79
CA LYS A 391 24.64 -1.69 3.69
C LYS A 391 24.13 -0.36 4.28
N TYR A 392 25.03 0.57 4.64
CA TYR A 392 24.67 1.83 5.29
C TYR A 392 25.10 3.08 4.53
N ILE A 393 25.52 2.98 3.27
CA ILE A 393 25.92 4.14 2.47
C ILE A 393 25.29 4.00 1.08
N ASN A 394 24.50 5.00 0.72
CA ASN A 394 23.84 5.09 -0.57
C ASN A 394 24.36 6.31 -1.32
N LEU A 395 24.37 6.23 -2.65
CA LEU A 395 24.45 7.38 -3.52
C LEU A 395 23.04 7.69 -4.03
N LEU A 396 22.53 8.85 -3.68
CA LEU A 396 21.34 9.44 -4.29
C LEU A 396 21.75 10.35 -5.43
N THR A 397 21.08 10.23 -6.57
CA THR A 397 21.22 11.16 -7.68
C THR A 397 19.92 11.87 -7.95
N THR A 398 19.94 13.20 -7.84
CA THR A 398 18.78 14.07 -8.01
C THR A 398 18.98 14.92 -9.26
N TYR A 399 17.96 14.95 -10.12
CA TYR A 399 17.95 15.73 -11.35
C TYR A 399 16.76 16.67 -11.32
N ASP A 400 17.00 17.97 -11.16
CA ASP A 400 15.95 18.98 -11.27
C ASP A 400 15.82 19.34 -12.74
N TYR A 401 14.59 19.43 -13.23
CA TYR A 401 14.35 19.65 -14.64
C TYR A 401 13.15 20.55 -14.92
N ASN A 402 13.20 21.20 -16.08
CA ASN A 402 12.11 22.03 -16.55
C ASN A 402 10.96 21.15 -17.07
N PRO A 403 9.73 21.30 -16.55
CA PRO A 403 8.61 20.42 -16.93
C PRO A 403 8.21 20.56 -18.40
N ASN A 404 8.44 21.72 -19.01
CA ASN A 404 7.96 22.05 -20.36
C ASN A 404 8.84 21.45 -21.44
N ASN A 405 10.16 21.60 -21.32
CA ASN A 405 11.11 21.15 -22.35
C ASN A 405 11.96 19.93 -21.91
N LYS A 406 11.78 19.44 -20.67
CA LYS A 406 12.51 18.29 -20.11
C LYS A 406 14.03 18.46 -20.06
N ALA A 407 14.53 19.70 -20.11
CA ALA A 407 15.94 19.99 -19.93
C ALA A 407 16.30 19.91 -18.44
N VAL A 408 17.44 19.28 -18.14
CA VAL A 408 18.00 19.21 -16.78
C VAL A 408 18.63 20.55 -16.43
N GLU A 409 18.30 21.07 -15.26
CA GLU A 409 18.78 22.37 -14.75
C GLU A 409 19.81 22.18 -13.63
N ARG A 410 19.69 21.07 -12.88
CA ARG A 410 20.59 20.73 -11.77
C ARG A 410 20.83 19.22 -11.71
N VAL A 411 22.06 18.82 -11.44
CA VAL A 411 22.41 17.43 -11.10
C VAL A 411 23.06 17.41 -9.73
N GLN A 412 22.57 16.58 -8.82
CA GLN A 412 23.15 16.40 -7.50
C GLN A 412 23.52 14.94 -7.28
N PHE A 413 24.73 14.71 -6.77
CA PHE A 413 25.19 13.44 -6.23
C PHE A 413 25.27 13.58 -4.72
N GLU A 414 24.55 12.76 -3.96
CA GLU A 414 24.54 12.81 -2.50
C GLU A 414 24.83 11.43 -1.91
N TRP A 415 25.98 11.30 -1.24
CA TRP A 415 26.25 10.16 -0.38
C TRP A 415 25.64 10.39 0.98
N THR A 416 24.76 9.48 1.39
CA THR A 416 24.05 9.57 2.66
C THR A 416 23.79 8.18 3.25
N HIS A 417 23.34 8.15 4.49
CA HIS A 417 22.81 6.93 5.10
C HIS A 417 21.40 6.62 4.58
N PRO A 418 20.97 5.34 4.60
CA PRO A 418 19.56 5.02 4.41
C PRO A 418 18.71 5.74 5.45
N SER A 419 17.47 6.05 5.08
CA SER A 419 16.50 6.67 5.99
C SER A 419 16.26 5.81 7.24
N TRP A 420 16.03 6.43 8.39
CA TRP A 420 15.59 5.72 9.59
C TRP A 420 14.31 4.90 9.38
N ALA A 421 13.40 5.36 8.51
CA ALA A 421 12.17 4.65 8.17
C ALA A 421 12.40 3.33 7.41
N SER A 422 13.62 3.12 6.88
CA SER A 422 14.01 1.86 6.23
C SER A 422 14.40 0.76 7.24
N PHE A 423 14.67 1.12 8.50
CA PHE A 423 15.05 0.19 9.57
C PHE A 423 13.84 -0.10 10.47
N GLU A 424 13.07 -1.14 10.14
CA GLU A 424 11.89 -1.55 10.91
C GLU A 424 12.23 -1.89 12.37
N ASN A 425 12.00 -0.97 13.32
CA ASN A 425 12.10 -1.19 14.77
C ASN A 425 13.27 -2.07 15.22
N ASN A 426 14.41 -1.96 14.54
CA ASN A 426 15.60 -2.73 14.87
C ASN A 426 16.53 -1.83 15.66
N ASP A 427 16.26 -1.72 16.97
CA ASP A 427 17.05 -0.92 17.91
C ASP A 427 18.56 -1.19 17.80
N LYS A 428 18.95 -2.41 17.40
CA LYS A 428 20.36 -2.75 17.17
C LYS A 428 20.92 -2.08 15.93
N GLU A 429 20.18 -2.03 14.82
CA GLU A 429 20.62 -1.35 13.60
C GLU A 429 20.59 0.16 13.75
N ILE A 430 19.61 0.71 14.46
CA ILE A 430 19.55 2.15 14.80
C ILE A 430 20.76 2.54 15.65
N LYS A 431 21.08 1.75 16.70
CA LYS A 431 22.29 1.96 17.52
C LYS A 431 23.57 1.80 16.70
N LEU A 432 23.61 0.88 15.75
CA LEU A 432 24.76 0.67 14.87
C LEU A 432 24.97 1.86 13.91
N LEU A 433 23.90 2.40 13.32
CA LEU A 433 23.98 3.63 12.51
C LEU A 433 24.50 4.81 13.33
N GLY A 434 24.03 4.94 14.56
CA GLY A 434 24.52 5.96 15.50
C GLY A 434 25.99 5.79 15.89
N SER A 435 26.53 4.58 15.81
CA SER A 435 27.94 4.28 16.12
C SER A 435 28.87 4.27 14.91
N LEU A 436 28.34 4.27 13.68
CA LEU A 436 29.14 4.50 12.49
C LEU A 436 29.83 5.87 12.64
N ARG A 437 31.14 5.92 12.40
CA ARG A 437 31.92 7.17 12.29
C ARG A 437 31.53 7.92 11.01
N SER A 438 30.24 8.21 10.85
CA SER A 438 29.59 8.86 9.71
C SER A 438 30.36 10.08 9.25
N LYS A 439 30.75 10.94 10.20
CA LYS A 439 31.61 12.11 9.94
C LYS A 439 32.88 11.78 9.17
N LYS A 440 33.62 10.73 9.58
CA LYS A 440 34.86 10.34 8.90
C LYS A 440 34.57 9.81 7.49
N ILE A 441 33.56 8.95 7.35
CA ILE A 441 33.20 8.36 6.04
C ILE A 441 32.87 9.46 5.03
N PHE A 442 32.03 10.43 5.41
CA PHE A 442 31.62 11.51 4.52
C PHE A 442 32.76 12.50 4.27
N ARG A 443 33.61 12.73 5.27
CA ARG A 443 34.82 13.54 5.09
C ARG A 443 35.79 12.90 4.09
N ASP A 444 36.06 11.60 4.21
CA ASP A 444 36.94 10.88 3.28
C ASP A 444 36.39 10.95 1.83
N LYS A 445 35.06 10.90 1.66
CA LYS A 445 34.41 11.10 0.35
C LYS A 445 34.59 12.52 -0.18
N TYR A 446 34.46 13.53 0.68
CA TYR A 446 34.70 14.92 0.31
C TYR A 446 36.14 15.12 -0.17
N ASP A 447 37.13 14.67 0.61
CA ASP A 447 38.54 14.88 0.28
C ASP A 447 38.91 14.22 -1.06
N ARG A 448 38.34 13.02 -1.32
CA ARG A 448 38.49 12.33 -2.60
C ARG A 448 37.88 13.12 -3.77
N MET A 449 36.64 13.59 -3.62
CA MET A 449 35.96 14.37 -4.66
C MET A 449 36.63 15.73 -4.89
N ALA A 450 37.07 16.41 -3.83
CA ALA A 450 37.80 17.67 -3.92
C ALA A 450 39.10 17.49 -4.72
N LYS A 451 39.85 16.42 -4.47
CA LYS A 451 41.04 16.07 -5.25
C LYS A 451 40.72 15.84 -6.72
N PHE A 452 39.67 15.07 -7.01
CA PHE A 452 39.21 14.82 -8.38
C PHE A 452 38.82 16.13 -9.10
N LEU A 453 38.05 16.99 -8.43
CA LEU A 453 37.63 18.29 -8.98
C LEU A 453 38.80 19.23 -9.21
N ARG A 454 39.77 19.30 -8.28
CA ARG A 454 40.97 20.12 -8.48
C ARG A 454 41.77 19.70 -9.71
N GLN A 455 41.87 18.39 -9.96
CA GLN A 455 42.54 17.86 -11.15
C GLN A 455 41.78 18.20 -12.44
N LYS A 456 40.45 18.30 -12.40
CA LYS A 456 39.60 18.52 -13.56
C LYS A 456 39.33 19.99 -13.88
N LEU A 457 39.15 20.80 -12.83
CA LEU A 457 38.61 22.16 -12.91
C LEU A 457 39.58 23.22 -12.36
N GLY A 458 40.72 22.82 -11.78
CA GLY A 458 41.64 23.72 -11.08
C GLY A 458 41.21 24.04 -9.66
N GLU A 459 41.78 25.08 -9.06
CA GLU A 459 41.45 25.47 -7.68
C GLU A 459 40.03 26.07 -7.57
N PRO A 460 39.31 25.82 -6.47
CA PRO A 460 37.99 26.39 -6.25
C PRO A 460 38.06 27.92 -6.09
N VAL A 461 36.99 28.61 -6.48
CA VAL A 461 36.84 30.06 -6.28
C VAL A 461 36.53 30.41 -4.82
N SER A 462 35.98 29.46 -4.07
CA SER A 462 35.82 29.57 -2.62
C SER A 462 35.91 28.19 -1.95
N GLU A 463 36.53 28.14 -0.78
CA GLU A 463 36.65 26.93 0.03
C GLU A 463 36.60 27.31 1.50
N GLU A 464 35.73 26.64 2.26
CA GLU A 464 35.62 26.80 3.70
C GLU A 464 35.63 25.45 4.38
N GLN A 465 36.38 25.32 5.46
CA GLN A 465 36.47 24.09 6.21
C GLN A 465 36.50 24.35 7.71
N ASN A 466 35.61 23.67 8.44
CA ASN A 466 35.63 23.63 9.89
C ASN A 466 35.53 22.17 10.39
N LYS A 467 35.44 21.97 11.71
CA LYS A 467 35.40 20.63 12.33
C LYS A 467 34.18 19.78 11.91
N ASN A 468 33.10 20.39 11.46
CA ASN A 468 31.82 19.72 11.21
C ASN A 468 31.36 19.78 9.76
N THR A 469 31.82 20.77 8.99
CA THR A 469 31.43 20.98 7.60
C THR A 469 32.63 21.37 6.74
N ALA A 470 32.51 21.08 5.45
CA ALA A 470 33.37 21.70 4.44
C ALA A 470 32.62 21.94 3.15
N THR A 471 32.99 23.02 2.48
CA THR A 471 32.41 23.49 1.23
C THR A 471 33.53 23.90 0.29
N ALA A 472 33.37 23.58 -0.98
CA ALA A 472 34.21 24.11 -2.04
C ALA A 472 33.35 24.40 -3.27
N LYS A 473 33.63 25.51 -3.95
CA LYS A 473 32.88 25.95 -5.13
C LYS A 473 33.81 26.19 -6.31
N TRP A 474 33.45 25.65 -7.46
CA TRP A 474 34.05 25.99 -8.75
C TRP A 474 33.02 26.71 -9.59
N GLU A 475 33.46 27.73 -10.31
CA GLU A 475 32.54 28.61 -11.03
C GLU A 475 33.13 29.03 -12.37
N THR A 476 32.30 28.94 -13.41
CA THR A 476 32.58 29.45 -14.74
C THR A 476 31.50 30.47 -15.12
N LYS A 477 31.58 31.01 -16.35
CA LYS A 477 30.55 31.90 -16.89
C LYS A 477 29.18 31.22 -17.04
N THR A 478 29.15 29.92 -17.31
CA THR A 478 27.93 29.20 -17.72
C THR A 478 27.45 28.14 -16.72
N GLN A 479 28.28 27.76 -15.77
CA GLN A 479 27.98 26.71 -14.79
C GLN A 479 28.79 26.82 -13.50
N SER A 480 28.26 26.25 -12.41
CA SER A 480 28.96 26.12 -11.13
C SER A 480 28.86 24.71 -10.55
N VAL A 481 29.89 24.32 -9.79
CA VAL A 481 29.99 23.04 -9.08
C VAL A 481 30.16 23.35 -7.61
N GLU A 482 29.32 22.79 -6.76
CA GLU A 482 29.41 22.94 -5.31
C GLU A 482 29.60 21.58 -4.66
N LEU A 483 30.68 21.44 -3.89
CA LEU A 483 30.96 20.26 -3.08
C LEU A 483 30.74 20.61 -1.62
N PHE A 484 29.95 19.81 -0.92
CA PHE A 484 29.63 19.97 0.49
C PHE A 484 29.84 18.66 1.24
N SER A 485 30.36 18.75 2.46
CA SER A 485 30.37 17.67 3.45
C SER A 485 29.78 18.17 4.74
N GLY A 486 28.87 17.38 5.31
CA GLY A 486 28.37 17.53 6.68
C GLY A 486 28.62 16.27 7.50
N SER A 487 27.99 16.21 8.67
CA SER A 487 28.15 15.08 9.58
C SER A 487 27.47 13.79 9.13
N ARG A 488 26.46 13.90 8.25
CA ARG A 488 25.59 12.79 7.81
C ARG A 488 25.58 12.56 6.31
N LYS A 489 26.25 13.42 5.54
CA LYS A 489 26.27 13.33 4.08
C LYS A 489 27.44 14.07 3.44
N THR A 490 27.72 13.70 2.21
CA THR A 490 28.56 14.46 1.29
C THR A 490 27.82 14.62 -0.01
N SER A 491 27.72 15.83 -0.54
CA SER A 491 27.02 16.09 -1.79
C SER A 491 27.85 16.92 -2.75
N LEU A 492 27.75 16.61 -4.03
CA LEU A 492 28.25 17.43 -5.13
C LEU A 492 27.07 17.85 -5.98
N THR A 493 26.96 19.14 -6.29
CA THR A 493 25.88 19.69 -7.11
C THR A 493 26.44 20.45 -8.31
N LEU A 494 25.90 20.15 -9.48
CA LEU A 494 26.12 20.86 -10.75
C LEU A 494 24.94 21.79 -11.00
N TYR A 495 25.22 23.07 -11.24
CA TYR A 495 24.23 24.09 -11.58
C TYR A 495 24.51 24.68 -12.95
N LYS A 496 23.44 24.86 -13.71
CA LYS A 496 23.42 25.76 -14.86
C LYS A 496 23.28 27.20 -14.36
N LYS A 497 24.04 28.13 -14.95
CA LYS A 497 23.94 29.56 -14.66
C LYS A 497 23.19 30.33 -15.73
#